data_AF-A0A838PJV2-F1
#
_entry.id   AF-A0A838PJV2-F1
#
_cell.length_a   1.000
_cell.length_b   1.000
_cell.length_c   1.000
_cell.angle_alpha   90.00
_cell.angle_beta   90.00
_cell.angle_gamma   90.00
#
_symmetry.space_group_name_H-M   'P 1'
#
loop_
_entity.id
_entity.type
_entity.pdbx_description
1 polymer ?
#
loop_
_entity_poly.entity_id
_entity_poly.type
_entity_poly.pdbx_seq_one_letter_code
_entity_poly.pdbx_strand_id
1 'polypeptide(L)'
;QIEMKEKGKRAGLGAGMFGGAGVFALYGVGALIATLILVLATFLEPWIAAAIVTVVLFAIAGVLALTGKKEIEQATPAAPEQAIESTKQDVDELKGRAARA
;
A
#
# COMPACT_ATOMS: atom_id res chain seq x y z
N GLN A 1 23.14 26.28 2.58
CA GLN A 1 21.94 26.67 1.81
C GLN A 1 21.89 26.03 0.42
N ILE A 2 22.97 26.04 -0.37
CA ILE A 2 23.02 25.39 -1.71
C ILE A 2 22.79 23.87 -1.64
N GLU A 3 23.34 23.21 -0.63
CA GLU A 3 23.23 21.76 -0.44
C GLU A 3 21.78 21.28 -0.21
N MET A 4 20.92 22.08 0.43
CA MET A 4 19.49 21.76 0.58
C MET A 4 18.73 21.89 -0.75
N LYS A 5 19.07 22.88 -1.59
CA LYS A 5 18.49 23.01 -2.94
C LYS A 5 18.89 21.83 -3.83
N GLU A 6 20.14 21.37 -3.78
CA GLU A 6 20.58 20.21 -4.54
C GLU A 6 19.96 18.90 -4.04
N LYS A 7 19.87 18.71 -2.72
CA LYS A 7 19.15 17.56 -2.12
C LYS A 7 17.68 17.54 -2.51
N GLY A 8 16.99 18.69 -2.43
CA GLY A 8 15.59 18.81 -2.87
C GLY A 8 15.39 18.54 -4.36
N LYS A 9 16.30 19.03 -5.22
CA LYS A 9 16.27 18.74 -6.66
C LYS A 9 16.47 17.26 -6.97
N ARG A 10 17.40 16.58 -6.29
CA ARG A 10 17.63 15.14 -6.44
C ARG A 10 16.45 14.30 -5.92
N ALA A 11 15.89 14.68 -4.78
CA ALA A 11 14.69 14.03 -4.23
C ALA A 11 13.47 14.19 -5.16
N GLY A 12 13.25 15.39 -5.71
CA GLY A 12 12.19 15.64 -6.67
C GLY A 12 12.37 14.90 -8.00
N LEU A 13 13.60 14.79 -8.50
CA LEU A 13 13.90 14.00 -9.70
C LEU A 13 13.64 12.50 -9.46
N GLY A 14 14.06 11.99 -8.29
CA GLY A 14 13.80 10.60 -7.89
C GLY A 14 12.32 10.28 -7.74
N ALA A 15 11.57 11.17 -7.09
CA ALA A 15 10.12 11.04 -6.98
C ALA A 15 9.42 11.09 -8.35
N GLY A 16 9.88 11.97 -9.25
CA GLY A 16 9.37 12.04 -10.63
C GLY A 16 9.68 10.79 -11.45
N MET A 17 10.89 10.26 -11.36
CA MET A 17 11.28 9.01 -12.04
C MET A 17 10.51 7.81 -11.50
N PHE A 18 10.32 7.71 -10.18
CA PHE A 18 9.56 6.63 -9.56
C PHE A 18 8.07 6.72 -9.91
N GLY A 19 7.51 7.93 -9.91
CA GLY A 19 6.14 8.18 -10.38
C GLY A 19 5.96 7.80 -11.86
N GLY A 20 6.88 8.20 -12.72
CA GLY A 20 6.89 7.83 -14.13
C GLY A 20 7.02 6.32 -14.34
N ALA A 21 7.93 5.66 -13.62
CA ALA A 21 8.08 4.21 -13.65
C ALA A 21 6.80 3.48 -13.23
N GLY A 22 6.10 3.98 -12.21
CA GLY A 22 4.79 3.45 -11.80
C GLY A 22 3.75 3.50 -12.91
N VAL A 23 3.64 4.63 -13.62
CA VAL A 23 2.71 4.76 -14.76
C VAL A 23 3.09 3.81 -15.90
N PHE A 24 4.37 3.72 -16.27
CA PHE A 24 4.82 2.78 -17.29
C PHE A 24 4.59 1.32 -16.88
N ALA A 25 4.78 0.97 -15.60
CA ALA A 25 4.48 -0.35 -15.08
C ALA A 25 2.99 -0.68 -15.20
N LEU A 26 2.09 0.28 -14.91
CA LEU A 26 0.64 0.11 -15.11
C LEU A 26 0.29 -0.19 -16.58
N TYR A 27 0.85 0.59 -17.52
CA TYR A 27 0.67 0.32 -18.95
C TYR A 27 1.25 -1.04 -19.37
N GLY A 28 2.41 -1.41 -18.83
CA GLY A 28 3.04 -2.72 -19.07
C GLY A 28 2.15 -3.88 -18.61
N VAL A 29 1.54 -3.77 -17.42
CA VAL A 29 0.56 -4.74 -16.92
C VAL A 29 -0.64 -4.81 -17.87
N GLY A 30 -1.18 -3.67 -18.31
CA GLY A 30 -2.27 -3.65 -19.30
C GLY A 30 -1.90 -4.36 -20.62
N ALA A 31 -0.70 -4.12 -21.13
CA ALA A 31 -0.20 -4.78 -22.35
C ALA A 31 -0.01 -6.29 -22.14
N LEU A 32 0.47 -6.74 -20.97
CA LEU A 32 0.57 -8.16 -20.64
C LEU A 32 -0.80 -8.83 -20.57
N ILE A 33 -1.79 -8.17 -19.96
CA ILE A 33 -3.17 -8.67 -19.90
C ILE A 33 -3.73 -8.82 -21.32
N ALA A 34 -3.60 -7.79 -22.17
CA ALA A 34 -4.01 -7.86 -23.56
C ALA A 34 -3.32 -9.01 -24.32
N THR A 35 -2.01 -9.20 -24.10
CA THR A 35 -1.25 -10.30 -24.70
C THR A 35 -1.81 -11.66 -24.27
N LEU A 36 -2.10 -11.87 -22.99
CA LEU A 36 -2.69 -13.11 -22.49
C LEU A 36 -4.07 -13.38 -23.11
N ILE A 37 -4.90 -12.34 -23.23
CA ILE A 37 -6.21 -12.45 -23.88
C ILE A 37 -6.05 -12.87 -25.34
N LEU A 38 -5.16 -12.23 -26.09
CA LEU A 38 -4.93 -12.53 -27.51
C LEU A 38 -4.40 -13.95 -27.71
N VAL A 39 -3.49 -14.41 -26.85
CA VAL A 39 -2.98 -15.78 -26.89
C VAL A 39 -4.10 -16.79 -26.63
N LEU A 40 -4.92 -16.57 -25.60
CA LEU A 40 -6.06 -17.45 -25.31
C LEU A 40 -7.13 -17.40 -26.40
N ALA A 41 -7.35 -16.25 -27.02
CA ALA A 41 -8.29 -16.07 -28.12
C ALA A 41 -7.90 -16.86 -29.38
N THR A 42 -6.69 -17.42 -29.47
CA THR A 42 -6.33 -18.36 -30.55
C THR A 42 -7.00 -19.73 -30.39
N PHE A 43 -7.45 -20.08 -29.18
CA PHE A 43 -8.06 -21.37 -28.87
C PHE A 43 -9.57 -21.28 -28.60
N LEU A 44 -10.10 -20.09 -28.30
CA LEU A 44 -11.51 -19.86 -27.92
C LEU A 44 -11.97 -18.45 -28.32
N GLU A 45 -13.28 -18.17 -28.23
CA GLU A 45 -13.82 -16.85 -28.59
C GLU A 45 -13.20 -15.71 -27.75
N PRO A 46 -12.89 -14.54 -28.35
CA PRO A 46 -12.17 -13.47 -27.66
C PRO A 46 -12.83 -12.96 -26.37
N TRP A 47 -14.16 -12.95 -26.31
CA TRP A 47 -14.89 -12.50 -25.12
C TRP A 47 -14.77 -13.48 -23.95
N ILE A 48 -14.71 -14.80 -24.24
CA ILE A 48 -14.50 -15.84 -23.22
C ILE A 48 -13.06 -15.76 -22.71
N ALA A 49 -12.10 -15.51 -23.60
CA ALA A 49 -10.69 -15.35 -23.22
C ALA A 49 -10.51 -14.15 -22.28
N ALA A 50 -11.11 -13.01 -22.62
CA ALA A 50 -11.13 -11.83 -21.77
C ALA A 50 -11.75 -12.14 -20.40
N ALA A 51 -12.91 -12.80 -20.36
CA ALA A 51 -13.58 -13.16 -19.11
C ALA A 51 -12.72 -14.06 -18.21
N ILE A 52 -12.06 -15.08 -18.77
CA ILE A 52 -11.16 -15.98 -18.02
C ILE A 52 -10.01 -15.19 -17.41
N VAL A 53 -9.33 -14.35 -18.21
CA VAL A 53 -8.21 -13.54 -17.72
C VAL A 53 -8.67 -12.58 -16.62
N THR A 54 -9.84 -11.96 -16.78
CA THR A 54 -10.45 -11.11 -15.74
C THR A 54 -10.65 -11.88 -14.44
N VAL A 55 -11.27 -13.07 -14.48
CA VAL A 55 -11.51 -13.88 -13.28
C VAL A 55 -10.19 -14.24 -12.57
N VAL A 56 -9.17 -14.65 -13.33
CA VAL A 56 -7.84 -14.98 -12.78
C VAL A 56 -7.20 -13.76 -12.09
N LEU A 57 -7.25 -12.59 -12.72
CA LEU A 57 -6.71 -11.36 -12.13
C LEU A 57 -7.45 -10.94 -10.86
N PHE A 58 -8.78 -11.02 -10.84
CA PHE A 58 -9.57 -10.71 -9.65
C PHE A 58 -9.30 -11.70 -8.51
N ALA A 59 -9.08 -12.98 -8.82
CA ALA A 59 -8.68 -13.97 -7.83
C ALA A 59 -7.33 -13.60 -7.19
N ILE A 60 -6.32 -13.29 -8.02
CA ILE A 60 -5.00 -12.85 -7.53
C ILE A 60 -5.12 -11.56 -6.71
N ALA A 61 -5.86 -10.56 -7.20
CA ALA A 61 -6.08 -9.30 -6.51
C ALA A 61 -6.78 -9.52 -5.15
N GLY A 62 -7.77 -10.41 -5.10
CA GLY A 62 -8.43 -10.79 -3.86
C GLY A 62 -7.46 -11.41 -2.84
N VAL A 63 -6.62 -12.35 -3.27
CA VAL A 63 -5.59 -12.97 -2.40
C VAL A 63 -4.58 -11.93 -1.90
N LEU A 64 -4.09 -11.05 -2.79
CA LEU A 64 -3.17 -9.97 -2.41
C LEU A 64 -3.81 -8.98 -1.44
N ALA A 65 -5.06 -8.59 -1.66
CA ALA A 65 -5.80 -7.69 -0.78
C ALA A 65 -6.01 -8.31 0.61
N LEU A 66 -6.37 -9.59 0.68
CA LEU A 66 -6.54 -10.30 1.95
C LEU A 66 -5.22 -10.45 2.70
N THR A 67 -4.14 -10.80 1.99
CA THR A 67 -2.81 -10.94 2.59
C THR A 67 -2.27 -9.59 3.07
N GLY A 68 -2.40 -8.55 2.25
CA GLY A 68 -2.01 -7.18 2.61
C GLY A 68 -2.81 -6.65 3.80
N LYS A 69 -4.12 -6.89 3.84
CA LYS A 69 -4.96 -6.56 4.99
C LYS A 69 -4.47 -7.27 6.25
N LYS A 70 -4.21 -8.58 6.17
CA LYS A 70 -3.71 -9.36 7.30
C LYS A 70 -2.35 -8.86 7.80
N GLU A 71 -1.48 -8.43 6.89
CA GLU A 71 -0.17 -7.88 7.24
C GLU A 71 -0.31 -6.51 7.91
N ILE A 72 -1.21 -5.65 7.41
CA ILE A 72 -1.54 -4.37 8.05
C ILE A 72 -2.16 -4.59 9.43
N GLU A 73 -3.08 -5.55 9.57
CA GLU A 73 -3.70 -5.89 10.87
C GLU A 73 -2.68 -6.44 11.87
N GLN A 74 -1.67 -7.18 11.42
CA GLN A 74 -0.57 -7.65 12.27
C GLN A 74 0.46 -6.56 12.60
N ALA A 75 0.73 -5.65 11.66
CA ALA A 75 1.66 -4.55 11.82
C ALA A 75 1.07 -3.36 12.60
N THR A 76 -0.26 -3.26 12.65
CA THR A 76 -0.97 -2.31 13.52
C THR A 76 -1.07 -2.96 14.90
N PRO A 77 -0.41 -2.41 15.94
CA PRO A 77 -0.56 -2.97 17.27
C PRO A 77 -2.04 -2.94 17.65
N ALA A 78 -2.60 -4.10 17.99
CA ALA A 78 -3.90 -4.19 18.64
C ALA A 78 -3.96 -3.09 19.69
N ALA A 79 -5.01 -2.26 19.64
CA ALA A 79 -5.17 -1.00 20.36
C ALA A 79 -4.36 -0.99 21.66
N PRO A 80 -3.51 0.02 21.90
CA PRO A 80 -2.55 0.00 22.99
C PRO A 80 -3.31 0.13 24.32
N GLU A 81 -3.80 -0.98 24.86
CA GLU A 81 -4.29 -1.08 26.23
C GLU A 81 -3.20 -0.57 27.19
N GLN A 82 -1.93 -0.79 26.83
CA GLN A 82 -0.76 -0.28 27.55
C GLN A 82 -0.56 1.24 27.45
N ALA A 83 -0.99 1.91 26.37
CA ALA A 83 -0.89 3.38 26.28
C ALA A 83 -2.02 4.09 27.03
N ILE A 84 -3.17 3.42 27.21
CA ILE A 84 -4.24 3.92 28.07
C ILE A 84 -3.84 3.79 29.55
N GLU A 85 -3.12 2.73 29.91
CA GLU A 85 -2.64 2.51 31.28
C GLU A 85 -1.55 3.51 31.70
N SER A 86 -0.60 3.85 30.82
CA SER A 86 0.41 4.89 31.09
C SER A 86 -0.20 6.28 31.25
N THR A 87 -1.25 6.61 30.48
CA THR A 87 -1.95 7.90 30.61
C THR A 87 -2.71 8.00 31.94
N LYS A 88 -3.24 6.88 32.48
CA LYS A 88 -3.89 6.87 33.80
C LYS A 88 -2.90 7.09 34.94
N GLN A 89 -1.71 6.50 34.87
CA GLN A 89 -0.65 6.73 35.87
C GLN A 89 -0.17 8.19 35.85
N ASP A 90 0.02 8.78 34.67
CA ASP A 90 0.44 10.18 34.54
C ASP A 90 -0.60 11.15 35.12
N VAL A 91 -1.91 10.86 34.97
CA VAL A 91 -2.98 11.70 35.53
C VAL A 91 -3.04 11.60 37.06
N ASP A 92 -2.80 10.42 37.64
CA ASP A 92 -2.76 10.25 39.10
C ASP A 92 -1.52 10.89 39.74
N GLU A 93 -0.36 10.85 39.07
CA GLU A 93 0.83 11.57 39.55
C GLU A 93 0.66 13.10 39.50
N LEU A 94 -0.04 13.61 38.49
CA LEU A 94 -0.35 15.04 38.39
C LEU A 94 -1.36 15.47 39.46
N LYS A 95 -2.37 14.63 39.75
CA LYS A 95 -3.32 14.86 40.86
C LYS A 95 -2.63 14.84 42.22
N GLY A 96 -1.69 13.93 42.43
CA GLY A 96 -0.91 13.81 43.67
C GLY A 96 0.05 14.97 43.93
N ARG A 97 0.54 15.63 42.86
CA ARG A 97 1.36 16.85 42.96
C ARG A 97 0.52 18.10 43.24
N ALA A 98 -0.65 18.24 42.63
CA ALA A 98 -1.55 19.37 42.87
C ALA A 98 -2.16 19.37 44.28
N ALA A 99 -2.32 18.20 44.91
CA ALA A 99 -2.79 18.09 46.29
C ALA A 99 -1.71 18.37 47.36
N ARG A 100 -0.43 18.51 46.96
CA ARG A 100 0.71 18.80 47.84
C ARG A 100 1.28 20.23 47.68
N ALA A 101 0.73 21.03 46.78
CA ALA A 101 0.99 22.46 46.63
C ALA A 101 -0.15 23.26 47.28
#